data_AF-A0A1B6DMA4-F1
#
_entry.id   AF-A0A1B6DMA4-F1
#
_cell.length_a   1.000
_cell.length_b   1.000
_cell.length_c   1.000
_cell.angle_alpha   90.00
_cell.angle_beta   90.00
_cell.angle_gamma   90.00
#
_symmetry.space_group_name_H-M   'P 1'
#
loop_
_entity.id
_entity.type
_entity.pdbx_description
1 polymer ?
#
loop_
_entity_poly.entity_id
_entity_poly.type
_entity_poly.pdbx_seq_one_letter_code
_entity_poly.pdbx_strand_id
1 'polypeptide(L)'
;IVVHCSAGVGRSGTFIALDRILQEIKNSDIVDIFGIVWQMRKERVWMVQTEQQYICIHQCLLAVLEGNEGQRPQREVHHNQGFEGKNPSDVVSPITDLPPGEKER
;
A
#
# COMPACT_ATOMS: atom_id res chain seq x y z
N ILE A 1 -6.73 -15.41 -14.08
CA ILE A 1 -7.40 -14.24 -13.44
C ILE A 1 -6.77 -12.98 -14.03
N VAL A 2 -7.57 -11.98 -14.42
CA VAL A 2 -7.06 -10.69 -14.92
C VAL A 2 -7.20 -9.65 -13.80
N VAL A 3 -6.10 -8.99 -13.44
CA VAL A 3 -6.05 -7.97 -12.39
C VAL A 3 -5.48 -6.68 -12.98
N HIS A 4 -6.18 -5.57 -12.83
CA HIS A 4 -5.70 -4.27 -13.31
C HIS A 4 -5.97 -3.15 -12.30
N CYS A 5 -5.24 -2.05 -12.46
CA CYS A 5 -5.51 -0.79 -11.78
C CYS A 5 -5.46 0.31 -12.84
N SER A 6 -4.68 1.38 -12.64
CA SER A 6 -4.40 2.38 -13.68
C SER A 6 -3.21 1.93 -14.55
N ALA A 7 -2.01 1.84 -13.98
CA ALA A 7 -0.81 1.36 -14.70
C ALA A 7 -0.60 -0.18 -14.62
N GLY A 8 -1.40 -0.87 -13.79
CA GLY A 8 -1.32 -2.31 -13.59
C GLY A 8 -0.02 -2.78 -12.91
N VAL A 9 0.57 -1.96 -12.03
CA VAL A 9 1.84 -2.27 -11.34
C VAL A 9 1.81 -2.07 -9.83
N GLY A 10 1.12 -1.03 -9.33
CA GLY A 10 1.00 -0.76 -7.90
C GLY A 10 0.01 -1.68 -7.20
N ARG A 11 -1.27 -1.24 -7.08
CA ARG A 11 -2.35 -2.02 -6.43
C ARG A 11 -2.52 -3.42 -7.01
N SER A 12 -2.39 -3.58 -8.33
CA SER A 12 -2.46 -4.89 -8.99
C SER A 12 -1.31 -5.79 -8.55
N GLY A 13 -0.09 -5.24 -8.43
CA GLY A 13 1.05 -5.98 -7.92
C GLY A 13 0.90 -6.37 -6.46
N THR A 14 0.36 -5.48 -5.61
CA THR A 14 0.05 -5.80 -4.22
C THR A 14 -0.92 -6.97 -4.11
N PHE A 15 -1.99 -6.97 -4.91
CA PHE A 15 -2.98 -8.05 -4.92
C PHE A 15 -2.37 -9.38 -5.39
N ILE A 16 -1.61 -9.36 -6.50
CA ILE A 16 -0.96 -10.58 -7.03
C ILE A 16 0.07 -11.13 -6.03
N ALA A 17 0.82 -10.26 -5.35
CA ALA A 17 1.78 -10.69 -4.32
C ALA A 17 1.07 -11.38 -3.15
N LEU A 18 -0.01 -10.80 -2.65
CA LEU A 18 -0.82 -11.39 -1.59
C LEU A 18 -1.41 -12.74 -1.99
N ASP A 19 -1.93 -12.86 -3.21
CA ASP A 19 -2.46 -14.13 -3.71
C ASP A 19 -1.38 -15.22 -3.74
N ARG A 20 -0.16 -14.91 -4.21
CA ARG A 20 0.97 -15.86 -4.18
C ARG A 20 1.33 -16.27 -2.75
N ILE A 21 1.41 -15.32 -1.83
CA ILE A 21 1.71 -15.57 -0.42
C ILE A 21 0.68 -16.50 0.21
N LEU A 22 -0.61 -16.24 0.01
CA LEU A 22 -1.69 -17.06 0.57
C LEU A 22 -1.71 -18.49 0.02
N GLN A 23 -1.27 -18.69 -1.22
CA GLN A 23 -1.08 -20.03 -1.78
C GLN A 23 0.15 -20.72 -1.20
N GLU A 24 1.22 -19.97 -0.92
CA GLU A 24 2.47 -20.50 -0.38
C GLU A 24 2.29 -20.99 1.06
N ILE A 25 1.56 -20.26 1.91
CA ILE A 25 1.25 -20.63 3.30
C ILE A 25 0.47 -21.95 3.38
N LYS A 26 -0.33 -22.29 2.36
CA LYS A 26 -1.07 -23.56 2.33
C LYS A 26 -0.15 -24.76 2.07
N ASN A 27 1.02 -24.52 1.47
CA ASN A 27 1.93 -25.56 1.01
C ASN A 27 3.23 -25.61 1.84
N SER A 28 3.59 -24.52 2.53
CA SER A 28 4.85 -24.33 3.26
C SER A 28 4.64 -23.36 4.43
N ASP A 29 5.30 -23.61 5.56
CA ASP A 29 5.29 -22.72 6.74
C ASP A 29 6.26 -21.52 6.60
N ILE A 30 6.99 -21.44 5.49
CA ILE A 30 7.95 -20.37 5.19
C ILE A 30 7.46 -19.59 3.98
N VAL A 31 7.44 -18.25 4.10
CA VAL A 31 7.07 -17.30 3.04
C VAL A 31 8.19 -16.30 2.83
N ASP A 32 8.61 -16.11 1.59
CA ASP A 32 9.58 -15.07 1.20
C ASP A 32 8.93 -13.96 0.37
N ILE A 33 8.45 -12.93 1.07
CA ILE A 33 7.79 -11.76 0.45
C ILE A 33 8.76 -11.02 -0.49
N PHE A 34 10.04 -10.92 -0.11
CA PHE A 34 11.03 -10.23 -0.91
C PHE A 34 11.29 -10.98 -2.21
N GLY A 35 11.48 -12.29 -2.14
CA GLY A 35 11.67 -13.16 -3.30
C GLY A 35 10.48 -13.11 -4.27
N ILE A 36 9.25 -13.10 -3.75
CA ILE A 36 8.04 -12.98 -4.55
C ILE A 36 8.01 -11.64 -5.30
N VAL A 37 8.19 -10.52 -4.61
CA VAL A 37 8.16 -9.19 -5.24
C VAL A 37 9.31 -9.02 -6.23
N TRP A 38 10.50 -9.55 -5.91
CA TRP A 38 11.64 -9.56 -6.82
C TRP A 38 11.33 -10.32 -8.12
N GLN A 39 10.75 -11.53 -8.01
CA GLN A 39 10.38 -12.33 -9.17
C GLN A 39 9.30 -11.63 -10.01
N MET A 40 8.31 -11.02 -9.37
CA MET A 40 7.27 -10.23 -10.05
C MET A 40 7.88 -9.05 -10.82
N ARG A 41 8.90 -8.39 -10.26
CA ARG A 41 9.60 -7.28 -10.91
C ARG A 41 10.43 -7.73 -12.12
N LYS A 42 10.88 -8.98 -12.17
CA LYS A 42 11.56 -9.55 -13.36
C LYS A 42 10.58 -9.80 -14.50
N GLU A 43 9.35 -10.18 -14.19
CA GLU A 43 8.30 -10.43 -15.19
C GLU A 43 7.65 -9.13 -15.68
N ARG A 44 7.45 -8.15 -14.78
CA ARG A 44 6.92 -6.83 -15.12
C ARG A 44 7.57 -5.77 -14.24
N VAL A 45 8.13 -4.74 -14.87
CA VAL A 45 8.78 -3.63 -14.14
C VAL A 45 7.80 -2.89 -13.22
N TRP A 46 8.32 -2.35 -12.12
CA TRP A 46 7.58 -1.50 -11.15
C TRP A 46 6.47 -2.20 -10.34
N MET A 47 6.42 -3.53 -10.33
CA MET A 47 5.49 -4.28 -9.48
C MET A 47 5.69 -3.95 -8.01
N VAL A 48 4.59 -3.64 -7.30
CA VAL A 48 4.59 -3.07 -5.94
C VAL A 48 5.41 -1.78 -5.91
N GLN A 49 4.76 -0.68 -6.28
CA GLN A 49 5.43 0.57 -6.64
C GLN A 49 5.89 1.36 -5.41
N THR A 50 5.12 1.37 -4.33
CA THR A 50 5.37 2.19 -3.15
C THR A 50 5.75 1.34 -1.94
N GLU A 51 6.47 1.93 -1.00
CA GLU A 51 6.82 1.28 0.27
C GLU A 51 5.56 0.92 1.07
N GLN A 52 4.55 1.79 1.12
CA GLN A 52 3.30 1.50 1.81
C GLN A 52 2.57 0.29 1.23
N GLN A 53 2.66 0.05 -0.09
CA GLN A 53 2.11 -1.16 -0.68
C GLN A 53 2.86 -2.40 -0.21
N TYR A 54 4.17 -2.31 -0.05
CA TYR A 54 4.99 -3.39 0.49
C TYR A 54 4.68 -3.65 1.98
N ILE A 55 4.58 -2.61 2.80
CA ILE A 55 4.15 -2.70 4.20
C ILE A 55 2.77 -3.33 4.32
N CYS A 56 1.83 -2.92 3.44
CA CYS A 56 0.48 -3.48 3.40
C CYS A 56 0.49 -4.99 3.16
N ILE A 57 1.39 -5.51 2.31
CA ILE A 57 1.53 -6.97 2.11
C ILE A 57 1.86 -7.67 3.42
N HIS A 58 2.82 -7.15 4.18
CA HIS A 58 3.21 -7.70 5.49
C HIS A 58 2.07 -7.62 6.50
N GLN A 59 1.37 -6.48 6.58
CA GLN A 59 0.23 -6.31 7.49
C GLN A 59 -0.92 -7.27 7.17
N CYS A 60 -1.24 -7.42 5.89
CA CYS A 60 -2.27 -8.37 5.46
C CYS A 60 -1.87 -9.81 5.77
N LEU A 61 -0.59 -10.18 5.60
CA LEU A 61 -0.11 -11.50 6.00
C LEU A 61 -0.28 -11.73 7.50
N LEU A 62 0.15 -10.78 8.33
CA LEU A 62 0.00 -10.88 9.79
C LEU A 62 -1.47 -11.04 10.19
N ALA A 63 -2.37 -10.24 9.62
CA ALA A 63 -3.81 -10.31 9.91
C ALA A 63 -4.41 -11.69 9.57
N VAL A 64 -3.95 -12.31 8.46
CA VAL A 64 -4.38 -13.65 8.05
C VAL A 64 -3.88 -14.70 9.04
N LEU A 65 -2.62 -14.60 9.48
CA LEU A 65 -2.03 -15.55 10.44
C LEU A 65 -2.64 -15.42 11.84
N GLU A 66 -3.02 -14.21 12.25
CA GLU A 66 -3.69 -13.95 13.53
C GLU A 66 -5.17 -14.37 13.54
N GLY A 67 -5.75 -14.74 12.39
CA GLY A 67 -7.18 -15.07 12.27
C GLY A 67 -8.11 -13.88 12.55
N ASN A 68 -7.59 -12.66 12.48
CA ASN A 68 -8.28 -11.46 12.90
C ASN A 68 -8.98 -10.80 11.71
N GLU A 69 -10.16 -11.31 11.33
CA GLU A 69 -10.94 -10.82 10.18
C GLU A 69 -11.46 -9.36 10.34
N GLY A 70 -11.22 -8.71 11.49
CA GLY A 70 -11.89 -7.47 11.91
C GLY A 70 -11.03 -6.21 12.00
N GLN A 71 -9.69 -6.28 11.96
CA GLN A 71 -8.87 -5.08 12.10
C GLN A 71 -8.60 -4.45 10.74
N ARG A 72 -9.36 -3.39 10.43
CA ARG A 72 -9.02 -2.48 9.33
C ARG A 72 -7.68 -1.83 9.69
N PRO A 73 -6.61 -2.01 8.90
CA PRO A 73 -5.39 -1.23 9.11
C PRO A 73 -5.78 0.25 9.07
N GLN A 74 -5.18 1.06 9.95
CA GLN A 74 -5.41 2.50 9.96
C GLN A 74 -5.16 3.01 8.54
N ARG A 75 -6.22 3.51 7.91
CA ARG A 75 -6.17 4.03 6.55
C ARG A 75 -5.41 5.35 6.60
N GLU A 76 -4.10 5.30 6.49
CA GLU A 76 -3.32 6.48 6.17
C GLU A 76 -3.55 6.78 4.69
N VAL A 77 -4.32 7.83 4.43
CA VAL A 77 -4.64 8.29 3.07
C VAL A 77 -3.42 8.98 2.49
N HIS A 78 -2.49 8.18 1.98
CA HIS A 78 -1.36 8.70 1.23
C HIS A 78 -1.73 8.81 -0.25
N HIS A 79 -1.69 10.03 -0.78
CA HIS A 79 -1.87 10.28 -2.21
C HIS A 79 -0.84 9.48 -3.00
N ASN A 80 -1.30 8.69 -3.98
CA ASN A 80 -0.40 8.04 -4.93
C ASN A 80 0.20 9.14 -5.82
N GLN A 81 1.40 9.64 -5.51
CA GLN A 81 2.18 10.52 -6.39
C GLN A 81 2.75 9.78 -7.63
N GLY A 82 2.04 8.75 -8.10
CA GLY A 82 2.37 8.02 -9.31
C GLY A 82 1.79 8.73 -10.52
N PHE A 83 2.61 9.58 -11.15
CA PHE A 83 2.37 10.11 -12.51
C PHE A 83 1.10 10.97 -12.70
N GLU A 84 0.71 11.77 -11.72
CA GLU A 84 -0.07 12.96 -12.03
C GLU A 84 0.91 14.04 -12.49
N GLY A 85 0.79 14.48 -13.75
CA GLY A 85 1.55 15.62 -14.25
C GLY A 85 1.35 16.79 -13.29
N LYS A 86 2.46 17.37 -12.82
CA LYS A 86 2.43 18.56 -11.96
C LYS A 86 1.58 19.64 -12.61
N ASN A 87 0.36 19.84 -12.14
CA ASN A 87 -0.39 21.06 -12.38
C ASN A 87 0.11 22.11 -11.38
N PRO A 88 0.54 23.32 -11.82
CA PRO A 88 1.21 24.29 -10.94
C PRO A 88 0.32 24.95 -9.86
N SER A 89 -0.91 24.50 -9.62
CA SER A 89 -1.89 25.26 -8.83
C SER A 89 -2.03 24.86 -7.36
N ASP A 90 -1.53 23.70 -6.92
CA ASP A 90 -1.87 23.20 -5.59
C ASP A 90 -0.71 23.41 -4.60
N VAL A 91 -0.39 24.68 -4.36
CA VAL A 91 0.39 25.10 -3.19
C VAL A 91 -0.55 25.80 -2.22
N VAL A 92 -1.07 25.06 -1.22
CA VAL A 92 -1.53 25.67 0.03
C VAL A 92 -0.98 24.86 1.20
N SER A 93 -0.16 25.56 1.97
CA SER A 93 0.59 25.15 3.17
C SER A 93 -0.32 24.87 4.39
N PRO A 94 0.21 24.27 5.48
CA PRO A 94 -0.57 23.59 6.51
C PRO A 94 -1.13 24.57 7.56
N ILE A 95 -2.39 24.39 7.96
CA ILE A 95 -2.99 25.09 9.10
C ILE A 95 -2.67 24.28 10.36
N THR A 96 -1.73 24.78 11.16
CA THR A 96 -1.51 24.39 12.55
C THR A 96 -2.67 24.84 13.42
N ASP A 97 -3.20 23.92 14.23
CA ASP A 97 -4.19 24.18 15.27
C ASP A 97 -3.68 25.23 16.29
N LEU A 98 -4.45 26.30 16.51
CA LEU A 98 -4.31 27.18 17.68
C LEU A 98 -5.65 27.23 18.43
N PRO A 99 -5.69 27.07 19.77
CA PRO A 99 -6.93 27.03 20.54
C PRO A 99 -7.56 28.42 20.78
N PRO A 100 -8.86 28.49 21.11
CA PRO A 100 -9.62 29.74 21.14
C PRO A 100 -9.58 30.43 22.52
N GLY A 101 -9.22 31.71 22.55
CA GLY A 101 -9.49 32.58 23.68
C GLY A 101 -8.46 33.69 23.86
N GLU A 102 -8.78 34.91 23.41
CA GLU A 102 -9.00 36.09 24.26
C GLU A 102 -9.25 37.32 23.39
N LYS A 103 -10.40 37.95 23.63
CA LYS A 103 -10.74 39.29 23.13
C LYS A 103 -9.94 40.27 23.97
N GLU A 104 -9.26 41.25 23.36
CA GLU A 104 -9.22 42.63 23.86
C GLU A 104 -8.51 43.60 22.90
N ARG A 105 -9.23 44.71 22.63
CA ARG A 105 -8.85 46.01 22.04
C ARG A 105 -8.84 46.14 20.51
#